data_AF-A0A7W0Q3B1-F1
#
_entry.id   AF-A0A7W0Q3B1-F1
#
_cell.length_a   1.000
_cell.length_b   1.000
_cell.length_c   1.000
_cell.angle_alpha   90.00
_cell.angle_beta   90.00
_cell.angle_gamma   90.00
#
_symmetry.space_group_name_H-M   'P 1'
#
loop_
_entity.id
_entity.type
_entity.pdbx_description
1 polymer ?
#
loop_
_entity_poly.entity_id
_entity_poly.type
_entity_poly.pdbx_seq_one_letter_code
_entity_poly.pdbx_strand_id
1 'polypeptide(L)'
;MMQEVRALLEKAFRRSAMWAYALNQSHAKIVMDPIYLAVAKRLLRGTDGPSAKLRDEKFPSNLFFPYRAQSRKLQYFIEDWDWSEARPELLTARQRQMMHTVALGETSGAAVSDGFLRAFRTQPELAAFFGTWFTEELNHFVGYHMYLRQMGEAWPAARGLAVAETNVLPYADNAMEVAACNMYQELLGFLIYRSLAKQVKDPFLGRMLAQFAKDECRHFRFYQDVVARHLQENPAFRPVVLKVFLKATSPYNQISGGPANVLDHLTMGAFYFRKPEYEYFLGEIEYLLGTSLRPFWDWYFRGVVDACTFCSRPPYQCDCDHFEDGKPAPVKNPGWWKQVSTSKTYDKRIDIDEWAKALIGMRGERGPATPPS
;
A
#
# COMPACT_ATOMS: atom_id res chain seq x y z
N MET A 1 -18.23 2.70 32.84
CA MET A 1 -18.58 1.31 32.44
C MET A 1 -18.94 1.13 30.96
N MET A 2 -20.11 1.55 30.44
CA MET A 2 -20.45 1.31 29.01
C MET A 2 -19.52 1.99 27.99
N GLN A 3 -19.07 3.23 28.25
CA GLN A 3 -18.10 3.93 27.39
C GLN A 3 -16.72 3.26 27.40
N GLU A 4 -16.28 2.75 28.56
CA GLU A 4 -15.00 2.05 28.70
C GLU A 4 -15.04 0.70 27.99
N VAL A 5 -16.13 -0.06 28.13
CA VAL A 5 -16.34 -1.33 27.41
C VAL A 5 -16.37 -1.09 25.90
N ARG A 6 -17.06 -0.03 25.45
CA ARG A 6 -17.07 0.37 24.04
C ARG A 6 -15.68 0.74 23.53
N ALA A 7 -14.92 1.53 24.29
CA ALA A 7 -13.55 1.91 23.94
C ALA A 7 -12.60 0.70 23.90
N LEU A 8 -12.79 -0.26 24.80
CA LEU A 8 -11.97 -1.47 24.89
C LEU A 8 -12.28 -2.43 23.73
N LEU A 9 -13.55 -2.61 23.37
CA LEU A 9 -13.98 -3.38 22.20
C LEU A 9 -13.54 -2.71 20.89
N GLU A 10 -13.61 -1.38 20.81
CA GLU A 10 -13.14 -0.61 19.66
C GLU A 10 -11.62 -0.76 19.47
N LYS A 11 -10.85 -0.67 20.56
CA LYS A 11 -9.40 -0.91 20.56
C LYS A 11 -9.06 -2.34 20.16
N ALA A 12 -9.79 -3.33 20.68
CA ALA A 12 -9.60 -4.74 20.33
C ALA A 12 -9.92 -4.99 18.85
N PHE A 13 -11.04 -4.46 18.35
CA PHE A 13 -11.41 -4.60 16.94
C PHE A 13 -10.42 -3.92 16.00
N ARG A 14 -9.90 -2.74 16.35
CA ARG A 14 -8.84 -2.07 15.56
C ARG A 14 -7.56 -2.89 15.53
N ARG A 15 -7.15 -3.45 16.66
CA ARG A 15 -6.05 -4.41 16.70
C ARG A 15 -6.36 -5.62 15.81
N SER A 16 -7.56 -6.18 15.87
CA SER A 16 -7.95 -7.30 15.00
C SER A 16 -7.95 -6.93 13.51
N ALA A 17 -8.34 -5.71 13.13
CA ALA A 17 -8.25 -5.22 11.75
C ALA A 17 -6.79 -5.06 11.29
N MET A 18 -5.92 -4.60 12.19
CA MET A 18 -4.47 -4.57 11.99
C MET A 18 -3.89 -6.00 11.86
N TRP A 19 -4.39 -6.97 12.62
CA TRP A 19 -4.00 -8.38 12.46
C TRP A 19 -4.58 -9.02 11.21
N ALA A 20 -5.79 -8.63 10.79
CA ALA A 20 -6.40 -9.06 9.53
C ALA A 20 -5.55 -8.64 8.33
N TYR A 21 -4.91 -7.47 8.40
CA TYR A 21 -3.92 -7.04 7.43
C TYR A 21 -2.73 -8.00 7.33
N ALA A 22 -2.21 -8.48 8.47
CA ALA A 22 -1.15 -9.49 8.48
C ALA A 22 -1.62 -10.86 7.96
N LEU A 23 -2.89 -11.22 8.21
CA LEU A 23 -3.50 -12.46 7.71
C LEU A 23 -3.75 -12.44 6.19
N ASN A 24 -4.06 -11.27 5.61
CA ASN A 24 -4.37 -11.10 4.19
C ASN A 24 -3.23 -11.43 3.23
N GLN A 25 -2.00 -11.43 3.75
CA GLN A 25 -0.77 -11.66 2.99
C GLN A 25 -0.28 -13.10 3.09
N SER A 26 -0.99 -13.92 3.87
CA SER A 26 -0.78 -15.36 3.99
C SER A 26 -1.80 -16.14 3.15
N HIS A 27 -1.62 -17.46 3.11
CA HIS A 27 -2.59 -18.45 2.62
C HIS A 27 -4.01 -18.27 3.22
N ALA A 28 -4.16 -17.59 4.36
CA ALA A 28 -5.45 -17.22 4.94
C ALA A 28 -6.26 -16.14 4.16
N LYS A 29 -5.76 -15.61 3.04
CA LYS A 29 -6.51 -14.66 2.16
C LYS A 29 -7.89 -15.19 1.77
N ILE A 30 -8.01 -16.51 1.60
CA ILE A 30 -9.24 -17.22 1.24
C ILE A 30 -10.36 -16.96 2.26
N VAL A 31 -10.01 -16.74 3.53
CA VAL A 31 -10.98 -16.50 4.61
C VAL A 31 -11.40 -15.02 4.67
N MET A 32 -10.45 -14.11 4.47
CA MET A 32 -10.68 -12.68 4.69
C MET A 32 -11.28 -11.96 3.49
N ASP A 33 -10.95 -12.36 2.26
CA ASP A 33 -11.46 -11.72 1.04
C ASP A 33 -13.01 -11.68 0.98
N PRO A 34 -13.74 -12.77 1.31
CA PRO A 34 -15.20 -12.74 1.38
C PRO A 34 -15.74 -11.76 2.44
N ILE A 35 -15.04 -11.61 3.57
CA ILE A 35 -15.42 -10.69 4.65
C ILE A 35 -15.27 -9.24 4.18
N TYR A 36 -14.13 -8.88 3.59
CA TYR A 36 -13.94 -7.53 3.07
C TYR A 36 -14.92 -7.21 1.95
N LEU A 37 -15.21 -8.17 1.07
CA LEU A 37 -16.19 -7.97 0.02
C LEU A 37 -17.60 -7.74 0.61
N ALA A 38 -17.98 -8.48 1.65
CA ALA A 38 -19.26 -8.29 2.33
C ALA A 38 -19.34 -6.91 3.02
N VAL A 39 -18.28 -6.49 3.70
CA VAL A 39 -18.17 -5.15 4.31
C VAL A 39 -18.27 -4.07 3.24
N ALA A 40 -17.54 -4.20 2.12
CA ALA A 40 -17.57 -3.27 1.01
C ALA A 40 -18.99 -3.14 0.42
N LYS A 41 -19.66 -4.27 0.15
CA LYS A 41 -21.06 -4.28 -0.31
C LYS A 41 -22.00 -3.59 0.68
N ARG A 42 -21.77 -3.78 1.98
CA ARG A 42 -22.58 -3.14 3.03
C ARG A 42 -22.37 -1.63 3.08
N LEU A 43 -21.12 -1.17 3.00
CA LEU A 43 -20.76 0.25 3.00
C LEU A 43 -21.27 0.99 1.75
N LEU A 44 -21.36 0.29 0.60
CA LEU A 44 -21.87 0.86 -0.64
C LEU A 44 -23.38 0.70 -0.83
N ARG A 45 -24.10 0.05 0.11
CA ARG A 45 -25.55 -0.15 -0.02
C ARG A 45 -26.26 1.21 -0.05
N GLY A 46 -27.09 1.42 -1.08
CA GLY A 46 -27.85 2.66 -1.25
C GLY A 46 -27.05 3.82 -1.86
N THR A 47 -25.99 3.53 -2.61
CA THR A 47 -25.19 4.53 -3.33
C THR A 47 -25.27 4.35 -4.86
N ASP A 48 -25.36 5.45 -5.60
CA ASP A 48 -25.77 5.50 -7.02
C ASP A 48 -24.65 5.26 -8.05
N GLY A 49 -23.91 4.16 -7.89
CA GLY A 49 -22.82 3.83 -8.82
C GLY A 49 -21.53 4.63 -8.57
N PRO A 50 -20.58 4.63 -9.52
CA PRO A 50 -19.39 5.46 -9.44
C PRO A 50 -19.76 6.96 -9.48
N SER A 51 -18.80 7.85 -9.21
CA SER A 51 -19.09 9.30 -9.20
C SER A 51 -19.62 9.79 -10.55
N ALA A 52 -20.39 10.88 -10.54
CA ALA A 52 -20.84 11.52 -11.78
C ALA A 52 -19.66 11.92 -12.67
N LYS A 53 -18.59 12.46 -12.05
CA LYS A 53 -17.33 12.78 -12.75
C LYS A 53 -16.78 11.57 -13.50
N LEU A 54 -16.67 10.42 -12.84
CA LEU A 54 -16.21 9.18 -13.47
C LEU A 54 -17.15 8.75 -14.59
N ARG A 55 -18.47 8.84 -14.43
CA ARG A 55 -19.42 8.45 -15.49
C ARG A 55 -19.29 9.29 -16.76
N ASP A 56 -18.96 10.57 -16.62
CA ASP A 56 -18.85 11.51 -17.74
C ASP A 56 -17.45 11.56 -18.36
N GLU A 57 -16.47 10.89 -17.75
CA GLU A 57 -15.08 10.91 -18.19
C GLU A 57 -14.87 10.12 -19.48
N LYS A 58 -13.97 10.63 -20.33
CA LYS A 58 -13.63 10.00 -21.60
C LYS A 58 -12.18 9.55 -21.58
N PHE A 59 -11.98 8.24 -21.58
CA PHE A 59 -10.66 7.64 -21.68
C PHE A 59 -10.23 7.49 -23.14
N PRO A 60 -8.93 7.65 -23.46
CA PRO A 60 -8.43 7.29 -24.77
C PRO A 60 -8.61 5.79 -25.02
N SER A 61 -8.68 5.41 -26.30
CA SER A 61 -8.76 4.01 -26.71
C SER A 61 -7.56 3.18 -26.24
N ASN A 62 -6.41 3.84 -26.03
CA ASN A 62 -5.20 3.25 -25.47
C ASN A 62 -4.60 4.20 -24.42
N LEU A 63 -4.58 3.76 -23.17
CA LEU A 63 -4.05 4.49 -22.00
C LEU A 63 -2.51 4.49 -21.98
N PHE A 64 -1.88 3.47 -22.58
CA PHE A 64 -0.43 3.35 -22.54
C PHE A 64 0.30 4.39 -23.38
N PHE A 65 -0.21 4.74 -24.58
CA PHE A 65 0.50 5.70 -25.45
C PHE A 65 0.65 7.10 -24.83
N PRO A 66 -0.40 7.72 -24.24
CA PRO A 66 -0.26 8.98 -23.53
C PRO A 66 0.71 8.89 -22.34
N TYR A 67 0.59 7.83 -21.53
CA TYR A 67 1.49 7.59 -20.40
C TYR A 67 2.96 7.48 -20.86
N ARG A 68 3.23 6.66 -21.87
CA ARG A 68 4.58 6.48 -22.42
C ARG A 68 5.15 7.79 -22.97
N ALA A 69 4.34 8.59 -23.65
CA ALA A 69 4.76 9.88 -24.18
C ALA A 69 5.16 10.87 -23.07
N GLN A 70 4.48 10.82 -21.92
CA GLN A 70 4.82 11.61 -20.74
C GLN A 70 6.07 11.05 -20.04
N SER A 71 6.11 9.74 -19.76
CA SER A 71 7.24 9.06 -19.10
C SER A 71 8.56 9.33 -19.83
N ARG A 72 8.60 9.21 -21.17
CA ARG A 72 9.81 9.49 -21.97
C ARG A 72 10.35 10.91 -21.80
N LYS A 73 9.50 11.91 -21.54
CA LYS A 73 9.93 13.30 -21.34
C LYS A 73 10.50 13.56 -19.95
N LEU A 74 10.15 12.69 -19.00
CA LEU A 74 10.50 12.81 -17.59
C LEU A 74 11.55 11.77 -17.18
N GLN A 75 12.05 10.97 -18.12
CA GLN A 75 13.03 9.93 -17.86
C GLN A 75 14.32 10.53 -17.30
N TYR A 76 14.84 9.88 -16.27
CA TYR A 76 16.10 10.21 -15.61
C TYR A 76 16.77 8.93 -15.11
N PHE A 77 18.04 9.03 -14.75
CA PHE A 77 18.79 8.02 -14.03
C PHE A 77 19.27 8.63 -12.73
N ILE A 78 18.97 7.99 -11.60
CA ILE A 78 19.31 8.53 -10.28
C ILE A 78 20.82 8.48 -10.01
N GLU A 79 21.53 7.61 -10.71
CA GLU A 79 22.97 7.45 -10.67
C GLU A 79 23.72 8.68 -11.18
N ASP A 80 23.09 9.46 -12.07
CA ASP A 80 23.66 10.67 -12.66
C ASP A 80 23.60 11.89 -11.72
N TRP A 81 22.98 11.76 -10.54
CA TRP A 81 22.85 12.85 -9.58
C TRP A 81 24.15 13.04 -8.76
N ASP A 82 24.40 14.25 -8.26
CA ASP A 82 25.54 14.51 -7.38
C ASP A 82 25.26 14.01 -5.95
N TRP A 83 25.67 12.77 -5.69
CA TRP A 83 25.53 12.12 -4.39
C TRP A 83 26.41 12.71 -3.28
N SER A 84 27.37 13.59 -3.61
CA SER A 84 28.15 14.29 -2.59
C SER A 84 27.32 15.35 -1.84
N GLU A 85 26.19 15.75 -2.41
CA GLU A 85 25.25 16.67 -1.75
C GLU A 85 24.41 16.00 -0.65
N ALA A 86 24.39 14.67 -0.55
CA ALA A 86 23.59 13.95 0.43
C ALA A 86 24.07 14.25 1.86
N ARG A 87 23.12 14.56 2.76
CA ARG A 87 23.35 14.96 4.16
C ARG A 87 22.60 14.04 5.14
N PRO A 88 22.93 12.74 5.18
CA PRO A 88 22.21 11.76 6.00
C PRO A 88 22.27 12.05 7.50
N GLU A 89 23.25 12.81 7.97
CA GLU A 89 23.35 13.28 9.36
C GLU A 89 22.17 14.16 9.80
N LEU A 90 21.44 14.76 8.85
CA LEU A 90 20.27 15.59 9.12
C LEU A 90 18.98 14.78 9.36
N LEU A 91 19.00 13.46 9.11
CA LEU A 91 17.82 12.62 9.26
C LEU A 91 17.52 12.30 10.73
N THR A 92 16.24 12.37 11.09
CA THR A 92 15.77 11.84 12.38
C THR A 92 15.87 10.31 12.39
N ALA A 93 15.86 9.71 13.59
CA ALA A 93 15.84 8.25 13.73
C ALA A 93 14.65 7.60 13.00
N ARG A 94 13.49 8.27 12.99
CA ARG A 94 12.29 7.82 12.27
C ARG A 94 12.51 7.85 10.75
N GLN A 95 13.10 8.92 10.22
CA GLN A 95 13.39 9.04 8.79
C GLN A 95 14.42 7.99 8.35
N ARG A 96 15.47 7.76 9.14
CA ARG A 96 16.42 6.66 8.88
C ARG A 96 15.73 5.30 8.82
N GLN A 97 14.83 5.03 9.76
CA GLN A 97 14.03 3.81 9.75
C GLN A 97 13.10 3.72 8.53
N MET A 98 12.54 4.85 8.11
CA MET A 98 11.71 4.92 6.91
C MET A 98 12.52 4.53 5.66
N MET A 99 13.76 5.01 5.53
CA MET A 99 14.65 4.65 4.42
C MET A 99 14.87 3.14 4.29
N HIS A 100 15.01 2.43 5.41
CA HIS A 100 15.09 0.96 5.41
C HIS A 100 13.78 0.28 5.03
N THR A 101 12.65 0.82 5.49
CA THR A 101 11.31 0.30 5.17
C THR A 101 11.02 0.39 3.68
N VAL A 102 11.28 1.54 3.07
CA VAL A 102 11.03 1.76 1.64
C VAL A 102 12.03 1.01 0.77
N ALA A 103 13.32 0.94 1.16
CA ALA A 103 14.31 0.13 0.46
C ALA A 103 13.92 -1.35 0.39
N LEU A 104 13.29 -1.90 1.44
CA LEU A 104 12.73 -3.26 1.41
C LEU A 104 11.64 -3.39 0.33
N GLY A 105 10.75 -2.40 0.25
CA GLY A 105 9.70 -2.34 -0.76
C GLY A 105 10.28 -2.34 -2.16
N GLU A 106 11.23 -1.46 -2.44
CA GLU A 106 11.83 -1.38 -3.76
C GLU A 106 12.66 -2.60 -4.13
N THR A 107 13.29 -3.25 -3.14
CA THR A 107 14.02 -4.51 -3.37
C THR A 107 13.09 -5.62 -3.88
N SER A 108 11.79 -5.55 -3.57
CA SER A 108 10.81 -6.53 -4.03
C SER A 108 10.40 -6.38 -5.50
N GLY A 109 10.79 -5.29 -6.16
CA GLY A 109 10.35 -4.93 -7.51
C GLY A 109 10.54 -6.03 -8.55
N ALA A 110 11.63 -6.81 -8.47
CA ALA A 110 11.88 -7.91 -9.40
C ALA A 110 10.87 -9.07 -9.26
N ALA A 111 10.60 -9.51 -8.04
CA ALA A 111 9.64 -10.59 -7.77
C ALA A 111 8.20 -10.14 -8.08
N VAL A 112 7.89 -8.88 -7.76
CA VAL A 112 6.63 -8.23 -8.09
C VAL A 112 6.43 -8.15 -9.61
N SER A 113 7.47 -7.79 -10.35
CA SER A 113 7.43 -7.70 -11.82
C SER A 113 7.16 -9.06 -12.50
N ASP A 114 7.75 -10.15 -12.03
CA ASP A 114 7.43 -11.50 -12.52
C ASP A 114 5.95 -11.83 -12.31
N GLY A 115 5.43 -11.60 -11.11
CA GLY A 115 4.01 -11.84 -10.78
C GLY A 115 3.06 -11.03 -11.66
N PHE A 116 3.40 -9.76 -11.92
CA PHE A 116 2.59 -8.88 -12.75
C PHE A 116 2.62 -9.23 -14.23
N LEU A 117 3.79 -9.54 -14.80
CA LEU A 117 3.86 -9.97 -16.20
C LEU A 117 3.03 -11.24 -16.44
N ARG A 118 2.97 -12.15 -15.46
CA ARG A 118 2.08 -13.33 -15.52
C ARG A 118 0.61 -12.95 -15.44
N ALA A 119 0.24 -12.05 -14.53
CA ALA A 119 -1.14 -11.61 -14.33
C ALA A 119 -1.70 -10.81 -15.52
N PHE A 120 -0.87 -9.98 -16.15
CA PHE A 120 -1.28 -9.04 -17.20
C PHE A 120 -0.99 -9.51 -18.62
N ARG A 121 -0.48 -10.74 -18.82
CA ARG A 121 -0.09 -11.25 -20.14
C ARG A 121 -1.19 -11.20 -21.22
N THR A 122 -2.46 -11.18 -20.83
CA THR A 122 -3.61 -11.06 -21.74
C THR A 122 -4.17 -9.63 -21.87
N GLN A 123 -3.56 -8.65 -21.20
CA GLN A 123 -3.93 -7.25 -21.22
C GLN A 123 -2.76 -6.43 -21.79
N PRO A 124 -2.69 -6.22 -23.11
CA PRO A 124 -1.51 -5.68 -23.78
C PRO A 124 -1.12 -4.27 -23.30
N GLU A 125 -2.09 -3.41 -22.96
CA GLU A 125 -1.81 -2.08 -22.41
C GLU A 125 -1.12 -2.14 -21.05
N LEU A 126 -1.59 -3.01 -20.15
CA LEU A 126 -0.98 -3.22 -18.83
C LEU A 126 0.40 -3.87 -18.98
N ALA A 127 0.53 -4.89 -19.82
CA ALA A 127 1.82 -5.53 -20.08
C ALA A 127 2.86 -4.55 -20.65
N ALA A 128 2.46 -3.66 -21.57
CA ALA A 128 3.34 -2.65 -22.13
C ALA A 128 3.71 -1.56 -21.10
N PHE A 129 2.75 -1.13 -20.28
CA PHE A 129 3.00 -0.23 -19.16
C PHE A 129 4.06 -0.79 -18.23
N PHE A 130 4.00 -2.08 -17.89
CA PHE A 130 4.94 -2.72 -16.97
C PHE A 130 6.40 -2.59 -17.36
N GLY A 131 6.72 -2.66 -18.66
CA GLY A 131 8.10 -2.46 -19.10
C GLY A 131 8.63 -1.05 -18.82
N THR A 132 7.75 -0.04 -18.91
CA THR A 132 8.11 1.36 -18.60
C THR A 132 8.12 1.61 -17.10
N TRP A 133 7.06 1.19 -16.40
CA TRP A 133 6.93 1.25 -14.95
C TRP A 133 8.17 0.65 -14.26
N PHE A 134 8.56 -0.58 -14.62
CA PHE A 134 9.68 -1.24 -13.97
C PHE A 134 11.01 -0.51 -14.20
N THR A 135 11.17 0.14 -15.35
CA THR A 135 12.35 0.98 -15.59
C THR A 135 12.38 2.21 -14.67
N GLU A 136 11.21 2.80 -14.41
CA GLU A 136 11.08 3.92 -13.47
C GLU A 136 11.32 3.45 -12.02
N GLU A 137 10.78 2.30 -11.61
CA GLU A 137 11.00 1.69 -10.28
C GLU A 137 12.46 1.35 -10.00
N LEU A 138 13.23 0.99 -11.03
CA LEU A 138 14.67 0.74 -10.85
C LEU A 138 15.40 1.98 -10.35
N ASN A 139 14.96 3.20 -10.69
CA ASN A 139 15.52 4.42 -10.10
C ASN A 139 15.25 4.51 -8.60
N HIS A 140 14.08 4.03 -8.13
CA HIS A 140 13.72 4.08 -6.71
C HIS A 140 14.57 3.07 -5.95
N PHE A 141 14.65 1.84 -6.47
CA PHE A 141 15.53 0.79 -5.97
C PHE A 141 16.97 1.27 -5.83
N VAL A 142 17.57 1.78 -6.92
CA VAL A 142 18.96 2.23 -6.92
C VAL A 142 19.15 3.41 -5.98
N GLY A 143 18.26 4.41 -6.03
CA GLY A 143 18.37 5.61 -5.21
C GLY A 143 18.33 5.31 -3.72
N TYR A 144 17.40 4.47 -3.25
CA TYR A 144 17.37 4.09 -1.84
C TYR A 144 18.62 3.33 -1.42
N HIS A 145 19.14 2.41 -2.25
CA HIS A 145 20.36 1.67 -1.92
C HIS A 145 21.61 2.57 -1.87
N MET A 146 21.72 3.51 -2.80
CA MET A 146 22.80 4.49 -2.81
C MET A 146 22.71 5.43 -1.61
N TYR A 147 21.50 5.87 -1.24
CA TYR A 147 21.31 6.72 -0.06
C TYR A 147 21.61 5.97 1.25
N LEU A 148 21.19 4.71 1.37
CA LEU A 148 21.57 3.86 2.50
C LEU A 148 23.09 3.68 2.63
N ARG A 149 23.81 3.62 1.50
CA ARG A 149 25.27 3.63 1.50
C ARG A 149 25.83 4.96 2.03
N GLN A 150 25.26 6.10 1.64
CA GLN A 150 25.64 7.41 2.20
C GLN A 150 25.39 7.48 3.71
N MET A 151 24.34 6.84 4.22
CA MET A 151 24.06 6.72 5.65
C MET A 151 25.08 5.86 6.41
N GLY A 152 25.98 5.13 5.73
CA GLY A 152 26.85 4.11 6.32
C GLY A 152 26.10 2.82 6.68
N GLU A 153 24.91 2.63 6.13
CA GLU A 153 23.96 1.56 6.47
C GLU A 153 23.53 0.79 5.21
N ALA A 154 24.50 0.44 4.36
CA ALA A 154 24.24 -0.24 3.09
C ALA A 154 23.35 -1.49 3.26
N TRP A 155 22.42 -1.67 2.31
CA TRP A 155 21.47 -2.77 2.34
C TRP A 155 22.19 -4.14 2.25
N PRO A 156 21.87 -5.12 3.12
CA PRO A 156 22.56 -6.41 3.08
C PRO A 156 22.21 -7.21 1.82
N ALA A 157 23.21 -7.60 1.02
CA ALA A 157 23.01 -8.39 -0.20
C ALA A 157 22.25 -9.71 0.05
N ALA A 158 22.57 -10.42 1.13
CA ALA A 158 21.86 -11.65 1.50
C ALA A 158 20.37 -11.41 1.80
N ARG A 159 20.02 -10.24 2.34
CA ARG A 159 18.63 -9.84 2.56
C ARG A 159 17.94 -9.56 1.22
N GLY A 160 18.64 -8.88 0.30
CA GLY A 160 18.15 -8.66 -1.06
C GLY A 160 17.87 -9.95 -1.83
N LEU A 161 18.76 -10.95 -1.72
CA LEU A 161 18.52 -12.26 -2.31
C LEU A 161 17.28 -12.94 -1.72
N ALA A 162 17.15 -12.97 -0.40
CA ALA A 162 15.97 -13.56 0.26
C ALA A 162 14.64 -12.87 -0.16
N VAL A 163 14.69 -11.57 -0.41
CA VAL A 163 13.55 -10.81 -0.96
C VAL A 163 13.24 -11.26 -2.38
N ALA A 164 14.24 -11.34 -3.25
CA ALA A 164 14.09 -11.74 -4.64
C ALA A 164 13.61 -13.20 -4.80
N GLU A 165 13.99 -14.09 -3.89
CA GLU A 165 13.56 -15.49 -3.87
C GLU A 165 12.12 -15.68 -3.35
N THR A 166 11.49 -14.62 -2.82
CA THR A 166 10.11 -14.68 -2.35
C THR A 166 9.18 -14.88 -3.54
N ASN A 167 8.44 -15.98 -3.55
CA ASN A 167 7.40 -16.22 -4.55
C ASN A 167 6.23 -15.27 -4.30
N VAL A 168 6.21 -14.13 -5.00
CA VAL A 168 5.12 -13.16 -4.91
C VAL A 168 3.90 -13.73 -5.62
N LEU A 169 2.95 -14.23 -4.83
CA LEU A 169 1.63 -14.59 -5.33
C LEU A 169 0.81 -13.30 -5.50
N PRO A 170 0.23 -13.04 -6.69
CA PRO A 170 -0.67 -11.92 -6.88
C PRO A 170 -1.77 -11.88 -5.81
N TYR A 171 -2.09 -10.69 -5.32
CA TYR A 171 -3.08 -10.48 -4.24
C TYR A 171 -4.49 -10.94 -4.61
N ALA A 172 -4.74 -11.14 -5.91
CA ALA A 172 -6.00 -11.58 -6.49
C ALA A 172 -5.75 -12.42 -7.74
N ASP A 173 -6.69 -13.31 -8.05
CA ASP A 173 -6.62 -14.15 -9.27
C ASP A 173 -7.12 -13.38 -10.51
N ASN A 174 -7.96 -12.36 -10.30
CA ASN A 174 -8.44 -11.49 -11.36
C ASN A 174 -7.45 -10.35 -11.62
N ALA A 175 -6.97 -10.24 -12.86
CA ALA A 175 -5.99 -9.23 -13.23
C ALA A 175 -6.47 -7.78 -13.02
N MET A 176 -7.75 -7.47 -13.19
CA MET A 176 -8.28 -6.13 -12.88
C MET A 176 -8.30 -5.84 -11.38
N GLU A 177 -8.50 -6.87 -10.54
CA GLU A 177 -8.33 -6.70 -9.11
C GLU A 177 -6.85 -6.49 -8.74
N VAL A 178 -5.91 -7.15 -9.44
CA VAL A 178 -4.47 -6.87 -9.29
C VAL A 178 -4.15 -5.42 -9.68
N ALA A 179 -4.71 -4.92 -10.79
CA ALA A 179 -4.55 -3.53 -11.20
C ALA A 179 -5.10 -2.55 -10.14
N ALA A 180 -6.26 -2.86 -9.54
CA ALA A 180 -6.80 -2.07 -8.43
C ALA A 180 -5.91 -2.14 -7.17
N CYS A 181 -5.32 -3.30 -6.86
CA CYS A 181 -4.35 -3.44 -5.77
C CYS A 181 -3.13 -2.56 -5.99
N ASN A 182 -2.63 -2.48 -7.22
CA ASN A 182 -1.47 -1.65 -7.54
C ASN A 182 -1.82 -0.16 -7.54
N MET A 183 -2.97 0.22 -8.11
CA MET A 183 -3.51 1.57 -8.00
C MET A 183 -3.47 2.08 -6.54
N TYR A 184 -3.91 1.25 -5.59
CA TYR A 184 -3.86 1.60 -4.17
C TYR A 184 -2.44 1.76 -3.64
N GLN A 185 -1.52 0.88 -4.05
CA GLN A 185 -0.12 0.94 -3.61
C GLN A 185 0.58 2.19 -4.14
N GLU A 186 0.47 2.49 -5.43
CA GLU A 186 1.09 3.68 -6.02
C GLU A 186 0.49 4.96 -5.43
N LEU A 187 -0.81 4.95 -5.12
CA LEU A 187 -1.45 6.06 -4.40
C LEU A 187 -0.79 6.27 -3.03
N LEU A 188 -0.55 5.20 -2.27
CA LEU A 188 0.13 5.31 -0.99
C LEU A 188 1.60 5.74 -1.17
N GLY A 189 2.35 5.15 -2.10
CA GLY A 189 3.72 5.52 -2.42
C GLY A 189 3.84 7.01 -2.74
N PHE A 190 3.01 7.50 -3.67
CA PHE A 190 2.90 8.91 -4.00
C PHE A 190 2.68 9.79 -2.77
N LEU A 191 1.65 9.49 -1.97
CA LEU A 191 1.27 10.32 -0.85
C LEU A 191 2.34 10.33 0.26
N ILE A 192 2.95 9.17 0.52
CA ILE A 192 4.03 9.02 1.49
C ILE A 192 5.28 9.76 1.02
N TYR A 193 5.74 9.56 -0.21
CA TYR A 193 6.93 10.23 -0.74
C TYR A 193 6.74 11.75 -0.84
N ARG A 194 5.57 12.20 -1.29
CA ARG A 194 5.22 13.62 -1.32
C ARG A 194 5.27 14.27 0.06
N SER A 195 4.80 13.55 1.07
CA SER A 195 4.77 14.02 2.46
C SER A 195 6.16 13.99 3.12
N LEU A 196 6.91 12.90 2.92
CA LEU A 196 8.26 12.73 3.45
C LEU A 196 9.23 13.75 2.83
N ALA A 197 9.12 14.01 1.52
CA ALA A 197 9.94 15.00 0.82
C ALA A 197 9.88 16.41 1.44
N LYS A 198 8.73 16.78 2.02
CA LYS A 198 8.54 18.08 2.70
C LYS A 198 9.11 18.14 4.11
N GLN A 199 9.37 16.98 4.70
CA GLN A 199 9.69 16.83 6.13
C GLN A 199 11.15 16.46 6.39
N VAL A 200 11.85 15.90 5.39
CA VAL A 200 13.27 15.64 5.49
C VAL A 200 14.07 16.93 5.46
N LYS A 201 15.07 17.02 6.35
CA LYS A 201 15.95 18.20 6.44
C LYS A 201 17.11 18.13 5.45
N ASP A 202 17.42 16.95 4.92
CA ASP A 202 18.38 16.80 3.83
C ASP A 202 17.73 17.27 2.50
N PRO A 203 18.22 18.37 1.89
CA PRO A 203 17.69 18.86 0.62
C PRO A 203 17.87 17.88 -0.54
N PHE A 204 18.96 17.10 -0.56
CA PHE A 204 19.19 16.08 -1.58
C PHE A 204 18.10 15.01 -1.51
N LEU A 205 17.88 14.46 -0.31
CA LEU A 205 16.82 13.47 -0.09
C LEU A 205 15.44 14.05 -0.40
N GLY A 206 15.16 15.29 -0.02
CA GLY A 206 13.91 15.96 -0.32
C GLY A 206 13.63 16.03 -1.83
N ARG A 207 14.64 16.36 -2.64
CA ARG A 207 14.51 16.35 -4.11
C ARG A 207 14.34 14.94 -4.67
N MET A 208 15.09 13.96 -4.15
CA MET A 208 14.98 12.55 -4.57
C MET A 208 13.56 12.02 -4.35
N LEU A 209 13.03 12.17 -3.13
CA LEU A 209 11.69 11.74 -2.78
C LEU A 209 10.61 12.50 -3.55
N ALA A 210 10.80 13.80 -3.80
CA ALA A 210 9.89 14.57 -4.62
C ALA A 210 9.88 14.09 -6.08
N GLN A 211 11.00 13.59 -6.60
CA GLN A 211 11.07 12.98 -7.91
C GLN A 211 10.37 11.61 -7.92
N PHE A 212 10.63 10.75 -6.94
CA PHE A 212 9.95 9.45 -6.82
C PHE A 212 8.43 9.63 -6.69
N ALA A 213 7.97 10.59 -5.88
CA ALA A 213 6.56 10.93 -5.77
C ALA A 213 5.91 11.31 -7.13
N LYS A 214 6.66 11.94 -8.05
CA LYS A 214 6.12 12.24 -9.38
C LYS A 214 5.96 10.98 -10.23
N ASP A 215 6.84 9.99 -10.07
CA ASP A 215 6.75 8.71 -10.78
C ASP A 215 5.54 7.93 -10.28
N GLU A 216 5.45 7.76 -8.97
CA GLU A 216 4.33 7.13 -8.27
C GLU A 216 2.98 7.75 -8.65
N CYS A 217 2.93 9.08 -8.75
CA CYS A 217 1.72 9.77 -9.19
C CYS A 217 1.32 9.38 -10.62
N ARG A 218 2.28 9.24 -11.55
CA ARG A 218 1.99 8.81 -12.92
C ARG A 218 1.57 7.34 -12.96
N HIS A 219 2.21 6.48 -12.17
CA HIS A 219 1.85 5.07 -12.06
C HIS A 219 0.43 4.91 -11.51
N PHE A 220 0.15 5.59 -10.41
CA PHE A 220 -1.16 5.67 -9.80
C PHE A 220 -2.22 6.11 -10.82
N ARG A 221 -1.98 7.22 -11.54
CA ARG A 221 -2.95 7.73 -12.52
C ARG A 221 -3.19 6.76 -13.66
N PHE A 222 -2.15 6.09 -14.16
CA PHE A 222 -2.33 5.07 -15.18
C PHE A 222 -3.21 3.91 -14.67
N TYR A 223 -2.93 3.34 -13.50
CA TYR A 223 -3.77 2.28 -12.95
C TYR A 223 -5.18 2.76 -12.62
N GLN A 224 -5.30 3.98 -12.12
CA GLN A 224 -6.60 4.57 -11.86
C GLN A 224 -7.43 4.67 -13.13
N ASP A 225 -6.87 5.15 -14.23
CA ASP A 225 -7.58 5.24 -15.50
C ASP A 225 -8.01 3.85 -16.01
N VAL A 226 -7.17 2.84 -15.83
CA VAL A 226 -7.52 1.44 -16.15
C VAL A 226 -8.71 0.96 -15.33
N VAL A 227 -8.67 1.15 -14.01
CA VAL A 227 -9.73 0.74 -13.08
C VAL A 227 -11.00 1.55 -13.29
N ALA A 228 -10.87 2.84 -13.54
CA ALA A 228 -11.95 3.79 -13.80
C ALA A 228 -12.69 3.44 -15.10
N ARG A 229 -11.96 3.22 -16.20
CA ARG A 229 -12.52 2.74 -17.47
C ARG A 229 -13.27 1.41 -17.28
N HIS A 230 -12.68 0.48 -16.53
CA HIS A 230 -13.35 -0.79 -16.22
C HIS A 230 -14.61 -0.60 -15.38
N LEU A 231 -14.61 0.33 -14.41
CA LEU A 231 -15.77 0.64 -13.56
C LEU A 231 -16.91 1.30 -14.34
N GLN A 232 -16.63 2.11 -15.37
CA GLN A 232 -17.66 2.67 -16.26
C GLN A 232 -18.42 1.55 -16.98
N GLU A 233 -17.70 0.56 -17.48
CA GLU A 233 -18.27 -0.59 -18.20
C GLU A 233 -18.90 -1.61 -17.24
N ASN A 234 -18.32 -1.77 -16.05
CA ASN A 234 -18.71 -2.78 -15.07
C ASN A 234 -18.91 -2.19 -13.67
N PRO A 235 -19.99 -1.42 -13.41
CA PRO A 235 -20.22 -0.79 -12.11
C PRO A 235 -20.32 -1.76 -10.92
N ALA A 236 -20.63 -3.05 -11.19
CA ALA A 236 -20.65 -4.10 -10.18
C ALA A 236 -19.25 -4.42 -9.58
N PHE A 237 -18.17 -3.92 -10.19
CA PHE A 237 -16.81 -4.06 -9.69
C PHE A 237 -16.49 -3.09 -8.52
N ARG A 238 -17.33 -2.08 -8.26
CA ARG A 238 -17.13 -1.11 -7.15
C ARG A 238 -16.84 -1.73 -5.79
N PRO A 239 -17.55 -2.77 -5.33
CA PRO A 239 -17.25 -3.40 -4.05
C PRO A 239 -15.88 -4.09 -4.04
N VAL A 240 -15.36 -4.53 -5.19
CA VAL A 240 -14.00 -5.08 -5.31
C VAL A 240 -12.96 -3.96 -5.16
N VAL A 241 -13.19 -2.80 -5.77
CA VAL A 241 -12.32 -1.64 -5.58
C VAL A 241 -12.28 -1.22 -4.11
N LEU A 242 -13.43 -1.08 -3.45
CA LEU A 242 -13.46 -0.78 -2.01
C LEU A 242 -12.82 -1.90 -1.18
N LYS A 243 -13.03 -3.18 -1.54
CA LYS A 243 -12.37 -4.32 -0.89
C LYS A 243 -10.85 -4.14 -0.88
N VAL A 244 -10.26 -3.70 -1.99
CA VAL A 244 -8.81 -3.43 -2.08
C VAL A 244 -8.37 -2.36 -1.08
N PHE A 245 -9.07 -1.23 -1.02
CA PHE A 245 -8.78 -0.17 -0.05
C PHE A 245 -8.87 -0.68 1.40
N LEU A 246 -9.83 -1.57 1.70
CA LEU A 246 -10.00 -2.16 3.04
C LEU A 246 -8.92 -3.20 3.38
N LYS A 247 -8.49 -3.98 2.38
CA LYS A 247 -7.43 -4.99 2.51
C LYS A 247 -6.07 -4.34 2.69
N ALA A 248 -5.92 -3.13 2.16
CA ALA A 248 -4.73 -2.27 2.22
C ALA A 248 -3.45 -3.00 1.77
N THR A 249 -3.57 -3.87 0.77
CA THR A 249 -2.50 -4.78 0.34
C THR A 249 -1.21 -4.05 -0.04
N SER A 250 -0.09 -4.57 0.44
CA SER A 250 1.23 -4.16 -0.05
C SER A 250 2.18 -5.37 -0.15
N PRO A 251 3.04 -5.44 -1.20
CA PRO A 251 3.99 -6.50 -1.48
C PRO A 251 5.12 -6.61 -0.49
N TYR A 252 5.58 -5.48 0.05
CA TYR A 252 6.63 -5.53 1.04
C TYR A 252 6.19 -6.27 2.31
N ASN A 253 4.89 -6.48 2.53
CA ASN A 253 4.41 -7.21 3.72
C ASN A 253 4.77 -8.69 3.73
N GLN A 254 4.72 -9.36 2.56
CA GLN A 254 5.14 -10.76 2.40
C GLN A 254 6.64 -10.94 2.75
N ILE A 255 7.38 -9.84 2.73
CA ILE A 255 8.83 -9.78 2.78
C ILE A 255 9.30 -9.16 4.12
N SER A 256 8.46 -8.33 4.74
CA SER A 256 8.71 -7.60 6.00
C SER A 256 8.80 -8.48 7.24
N GLY A 257 8.46 -9.76 7.14
CA GLY A 257 8.56 -10.73 8.23
C GLY A 257 7.25 -10.89 9.00
N GLY A 258 7.36 -11.17 10.31
CA GLY A 258 6.20 -11.49 11.13
C GLY A 258 5.22 -10.30 11.31
N PRO A 259 4.00 -10.55 11.83
CA PRO A 259 2.95 -9.54 11.95
C PRO A 259 3.37 -8.25 12.67
N ALA A 260 4.26 -8.33 13.66
CA ALA A 260 4.74 -7.14 14.37
C ALA A 260 5.48 -6.15 13.45
N ASN A 261 6.30 -6.65 12.51
CA ASN A 261 7.02 -5.81 11.55
C ASN A 261 6.05 -5.14 10.58
N VAL A 262 5.05 -5.89 10.11
CA VAL A 262 3.96 -5.37 9.26
C VAL A 262 3.23 -4.21 9.94
N LEU A 263 2.90 -4.34 11.22
CA LEU A 263 2.23 -3.28 11.98
C LEU A 263 3.11 -2.04 12.18
N ASP A 264 4.41 -2.23 12.41
CA ASP A 264 5.34 -1.12 12.53
C ASP A 264 5.49 -0.39 11.18
N HIS A 265 5.55 -1.10 10.05
CA HIS A 265 5.60 -0.49 8.72
C HIS A 265 4.32 0.29 8.39
N LEU A 266 3.15 -0.27 8.73
CA LEU A 266 1.88 0.43 8.60
C LEU A 266 1.84 1.72 9.42
N THR A 267 2.30 1.66 10.68
CA THR A 267 2.37 2.83 11.56
C THR A 267 3.32 3.89 10.98
N MET A 268 4.43 3.44 10.39
CA MET A 268 5.41 4.30 9.71
C MET A 268 4.82 4.99 8.48
N GLY A 269 4.14 4.28 7.58
CA GLY A 269 3.48 4.89 6.43
C GLY A 269 2.36 5.84 6.84
N ALA A 270 1.51 5.42 7.79
CA ALA A 270 0.40 6.22 8.31
C ALA A 270 0.86 7.52 9.00
N PHE A 271 2.09 7.57 9.51
CA PHE A 271 2.68 8.78 10.08
C PHE A 271 2.80 9.91 9.04
N TYR A 272 3.20 9.55 7.81
CA TYR A 272 3.34 10.46 6.68
C TYR A 272 2.02 10.72 5.96
N PHE A 273 0.93 10.06 6.35
CA PHE A 273 -0.41 10.29 5.82
C PHE A 273 -1.08 11.49 6.51
N ARG A 274 -0.61 12.70 6.15
CA ARG A 274 -1.05 13.97 6.75
C ARG A 274 -2.38 14.40 6.17
N LYS A 275 -2.93 15.51 6.70
CA LYS A 275 -4.23 16.02 6.22
C LYS A 275 -4.28 16.26 4.70
N PRO A 276 -3.30 16.92 4.04
CA PRO A 276 -3.35 17.08 2.58
C PRO A 276 -3.33 15.75 1.81
N GLU A 277 -2.61 14.76 2.32
CA GLU A 277 -2.55 13.40 1.74
C GLU A 277 -3.86 12.64 1.97
N TYR A 278 -4.43 12.74 3.16
CA TYR A 278 -5.70 12.12 3.52
C TYR A 278 -6.88 12.69 2.73
N GLU A 279 -6.95 14.01 2.56
CA GLU A 279 -7.98 14.66 1.76
C GLU A 279 -7.88 14.22 0.28
N TYR A 280 -6.67 14.12 -0.25
CA TYR A 280 -6.46 13.59 -1.60
C TYR A 280 -6.93 12.14 -1.70
N PHE A 281 -6.52 11.28 -0.78
CA PHE A 281 -6.96 9.88 -0.73
C PHE A 281 -8.48 9.73 -0.70
N LEU A 282 -9.18 10.51 0.13
CA LEU A 282 -10.63 10.51 0.17
C LEU A 282 -11.24 10.96 -1.16
N GLY A 283 -10.65 11.96 -1.81
CA GLY A 283 -11.07 12.41 -3.14
C GLY A 283 -10.95 11.31 -4.20
N GLU A 284 -9.86 10.55 -4.20
CA GLU A 284 -9.67 9.43 -5.16
C GLU A 284 -10.65 8.28 -4.89
N ILE A 285 -10.97 8.00 -3.63
CA ILE A 285 -12.02 7.03 -3.26
C ILE A 285 -13.38 7.51 -3.71
N GLU A 286 -13.72 8.76 -3.43
CA GLU A 286 -15.01 9.33 -3.82
C GLU A 286 -15.19 9.37 -5.33
N TYR A 287 -14.12 9.68 -6.07
CA TYR A 287 -14.11 9.62 -7.52
C TYR A 287 -14.47 8.21 -8.05
N LEU A 288 -13.83 7.16 -7.55
CA LEU A 288 -14.07 5.78 -8.02
C LEU A 288 -15.40 5.22 -7.51
N LEU A 289 -15.75 5.49 -6.26
CA LEU A 289 -16.87 4.86 -5.59
C LEU A 289 -18.14 5.70 -5.61
N GLY A 290 -18.09 6.99 -5.94
CA GLY A 290 -19.24 7.90 -5.86
C GLY A 290 -19.70 8.20 -4.42
N THR A 291 -18.88 7.88 -3.42
CA THR A 291 -19.18 8.14 -2.01
C THR A 291 -17.89 8.34 -1.22
N SER A 292 -17.86 9.35 -0.35
CA SER A 292 -16.67 9.76 0.40
C SER A 292 -16.23 8.72 1.44
N LEU A 293 -17.17 8.01 2.08
CA LEU A 293 -16.92 7.11 3.21
C LEU A 293 -16.05 7.72 4.34
N ARG A 294 -15.92 9.06 4.42
CA ARG A 294 -15.09 9.74 5.41
C ARG A 294 -15.31 9.28 6.86
N PRO A 295 -16.54 9.11 7.37
CA PRO A 295 -16.73 8.64 8.75
C PRO A 295 -16.09 7.27 9.01
N PHE A 296 -16.09 6.39 7.99
CA PHE A 296 -15.42 5.09 8.08
C PHE A 296 -13.90 5.26 8.11
N TRP A 297 -13.33 6.07 7.22
CA TRP A 297 -11.88 6.29 7.17
C TRP A 297 -11.35 7.04 8.39
N ASP A 298 -12.09 8.02 8.90
CA ASP A 298 -11.78 8.72 10.14
C ASP A 298 -11.79 7.75 11.32
N TRP A 299 -12.67 6.74 11.29
CA TRP A 299 -12.69 5.68 12.30
C TRP A 299 -11.53 4.68 12.10
N TYR A 300 -11.16 4.38 10.86
CA TYR A 300 -10.09 3.44 10.50
C TYR A 300 -8.71 3.96 10.91
N PHE A 301 -8.38 5.21 10.56
CA PHE A 301 -7.06 5.81 10.84
C PHE A 301 -6.91 6.32 12.27
N ARG A 302 -8.00 6.47 13.02
CA ARG A 302 -7.93 6.96 14.40
C ARG A 302 -7.11 6.01 15.27
N GLY A 303 -6.10 6.56 15.94
CA GLY A 303 -5.27 5.83 16.89
C GLY A 303 -4.33 4.79 16.25
N VAL A 304 -4.19 4.79 14.92
CA VAL A 304 -3.12 4.05 14.23
C VAL A 304 -1.76 4.65 14.58
N VAL A 305 -1.70 5.99 14.60
CA VAL A 305 -0.54 6.77 15.01
C VAL A 305 -0.96 7.72 16.11
N ASP A 306 -0.07 7.94 17.08
CA ASP A 306 -0.29 8.89 18.17
C ASP A 306 -0.57 10.30 17.64
N ALA A 307 -1.34 11.07 18.41
CA ALA A 307 -1.69 12.43 18.05
C ALA A 307 -0.46 13.34 17.99
N CYS A 308 -0.59 14.43 17.24
CA CYS A 308 0.40 15.48 17.15
C CYS A 308 0.77 16.06 18.50
N THR A 309 2.06 16.11 18.83
CA THR A 309 2.53 16.77 20.05
C THR A 309 2.32 18.27 20.04
N PHE A 310 2.18 18.89 18.86
CA PHE A 310 2.02 20.34 18.71
C PHE A 310 0.55 20.81 18.71
N CYS A 311 -0.36 20.04 18.12
CA CYS A 311 -1.77 20.44 17.97
C CYS A 311 -2.77 19.44 18.54
N SER A 312 -2.31 18.31 19.09
CA SER A 312 -3.12 17.24 19.68
C SER A 312 -4.13 16.58 18.73
N ARG A 313 -4.06 16.86 17.42
CA ARG A 313 -4.91 16.22 16.41
C ARG A 313 -4.29 14.90 15.92
N PRO A 314 -5.12 13.95 15.47
CA PRO A 314 -4.64 12.78 14.74
C PRO A 314 -3.82 13.18 13.50
N PRO A 315 -2.81 12.38 13.09
CA PRO A 315 -1.94 12.73 11.96
C PRO A 315 -2.66 13.07 10.65
N TYR A 316 -3.68 12.32 10.28
CA TYR A 316 -4.52 12.55 9.09
C TYR A 316 -5.40 13.82 9.17
N GLN A 317 -5.38 14.54 10.30
CA GLN A 317 -6.07 15.83 10.50
C GLN A 317 -5.10 16.95 10.88
N CYS A 318 -3.79 16.68 10.84
CA CYS A 318 -2.76 17.60 11.29
C CYS A 318 -2.10 18.32 10.11
N ASP A 319 -2.07 19.65 10.21
CA ASP A 319 -1.47 20.59 9.24
C ASP A 319 -0.17 21.23 9.76
N CYS A 320 0.45 20.69 10.83
CA CYS A 320 1.68 21.26 11.37
C CYS A 320 2.88 20.96 10.45
N ASP A 321 3.64 21.99 10.08
CA ASP A 321 4.85 21.87 9.26
C ASP A 321 6.02 21.19 10.00
N HIS A 322 6.11 21.36 11.32
CA HIS A 322 7.21 20.87 12.17
C HIS A 322 6.90 19.55 12.88
N PHE A 323 6.01 18.72 12.35
CA PHE A 323 5.53 17.54 13.07
C PHE A 323 6.62 16.49 13.36
N GLU A 324 7.65 16.38 12.52
CA GLU A 324 8.83 15.53 12.77
C GLU A 324 9.68 16.00 13.95
N ASP A 325 9.63 17.29 14.29
CA ASP A 325 10.40 17.88 15.40
C ASP A 325 9.80 17.54 16.78
N GLY A 326 8.66 16.84 16.81
CA GLY A 326 8.03 16.33 18.01
C GLY A 326 8.77 15.13 18.62
N LYS A 327 8.16 14.51 19.64
CA LYS A 327 8.73 13.29 20.23
C LYS A 327 8.80 12.18 19.14
N PRO A 328 9.99 11.60 18.87
CA PRO A 328 10.07 10.49 17.93
C PRO A 328 9.21 9.34 18.45
N ALA A 329 8.40 8.78 17.56
CA ALA A 329 7.65 7.56 17.85
C ALA A 329 8.69 6.48 18.13
N PRO A 330 8.51 5.65 19.17
CA PRO A 330 9.49 4.62 19.49
C PRO A 330 9.60 3.68 18.30
N VAL A 331 10.78 3.64 17.68
CA VAL A 331 11.12 2.58 16.73
C VAL A 331 11.30 1.31 17.56
N LYS A 332 10.28 0.44 17.56
CA LYS A 332 10.29 -0.75 18.44
C LYS A 332 11.38 -1.74 18.06
N ASN A 333 11.77 -1.79 16.79
CA ASN A 333 12.79 -2.70 16.28
C ASN A 333 13.72 -1.98 15.26
N PRO A 334 14.66 -1.12 15.69
CA PRO A 334 15.48 -0.32 14.79
C PRO A 334 16.48 -1.13 13.94
N GLY A 335 16.68 -2.41 14.26
CA GLY A 335 17.58 -3.31 13.54
C GLY A 335 16.88 -4.37 12.69
N TRP A 336 15.56 -4.30 12.50
CA TRP A 336 14.81 -5.36 11.81
C TRP A 336 15.33 -5.65 10.40
N TRP A 337 15.80 -4.61 9.68
CA TRP A 337 16.30 -4.74 8.31
C TRP A 337 17.61 -5.53 8.22
N LYS A 338 18.37 -5.62 9.31
CA LYS A 338 19.56 -6.48 9.45
C LYS A 338 19.19 -7.94 9.73
N GLN A 339 17.96 -8.21 10.15
CA GLN A 339 17.51 -9.55 10.47
C GLN A 339 17.23 -10.30 9.17
N VAL A 340 18.16 -11.18 8.78
CA VAL A 340 17.88 -12.20 7.77
C VAL A 340 17.03 -13.25 8.47
N SER A 341 15.76 -13.33 8.11
CA SER A 341 14.93 -14.48 8.46
C SER A 341 15.59 -15.72 7.86
N THR A 342 16.31 -16.50 8.68
CA THR A 342 16.50 -17.92 8.37
C THR A 342 15.10 -18.48 8.31
N SER A 343 14.61 -18.82 7.12
CA SER A 343 13.28 -19.40 6.97
C SER A 343 13.12 -20.50 8.00
N LYS A 344 12.32 -20.27 9.06
CA LYS A 344 11.81 -21.41 9.80
C LYS A 344 11.00 -22.15 8.75
N THR A 345 11.47 -23.34 8.38
CA THR A 345 10.71 -24.27 7.54
C THR A 345 9.29 -24.27 8.08
N TYR A 346 8.36 -23.78 7.25
CA TYR A 346 6.94 -23.81 7.57
C TYR A 346 6.61 -25.24 8.03
N ASP A 347 5.93 -25.38 9.16
CA ASP A 347 5.49 -26.69 9.60
C ASP A 347 4.47 -27.21 8.59
N LYS A 348 4.92 -28.07 7.68
CA LYS A 348 4.12 -28.64 6.59
C LYS A 348 2.91 -29.44 7.08
N ARG A 349 2.81 -29.68 8.40
CA ARG A 349 1.67 -30.41 9.01
C ARG A 349 0.38 -29.61 9.06
N ILE A 350 0.43 -28.28 8.93
CA ILE A 350 -0.77 -27.45 8.85
C ILE A 350 -0.74 -26.69 7.53
N ASP A 351 -1.35 -27.28 6.51
CA ASP A 351 -1.67 -26.56 5.29
C ASP A 351 -2.89 -25.67 5.57
N ILE A 352 -2.63 -24.38 5.77
CA ILE A 352 -3.68 -23.37 6.04
C ILE A 352 -4.66 -23.28 4.86
N ASP A 353 -4.23 -23.54 3.62
CA ASP A 353 -5.13 -23.55 2.46
C ASP A 353 -6.05 -24.76 2.50
N GLU A 354 -5.53 -25.95 2.80
CA GLU A 354 -6.34 -27.16 2.94
C GLU A 354 -7.36 -27.01 4.08
N TRP A 355 -6.92 -26.49 5.23
CA TRP A 355 -7.78 -26.21 6.37
C TRP A 355 -8.86 -25.16 6.05
N ALA A 356 -8.49 -24.05 5.39
CA ALA A 356 -9.43 -23.00 5.01
C ALA A 356 -10.45 -23.50 3.96
N LYS A 357 -10.00 -24.29 2.97
CA LYS A 357 -10.87 -24.93 1.98
C LYS A 357 -11.86 -25.89 2.65
N ALA A 358 -11.41 -26.71 3.60
CA ALA A 358 -12.27 -27.59 4.37
C ALA A 358 -13.36 -26.82 5.15
N LEU A 359 -12.98 -25.72 5.80
CA LEU A 359 -13.91 -24.83 6.51
C LEU A 359 -14.98 -24.21 5.60
N ILE A 360 -14.60 -23.82 4.38
CA ILE A 360 -15.54 -23.29 3.38
C ILE A 360 -16.46 -24.39 2.85
N GLY A 361 -15.91 -25.58 2.57
CA GLY A 361 -16.69 -26.76 2.17
C GLY A 361 -17.77 -27.11 3.19
N MET A 362 -17.43 -27.11 4.48
CA MET A 362 -18.38 -27.34 5.58
C MET A 362 -19.51 -26.31 5.65
N ARG A 363 -19.33 -25.10 5.11
CA ARG A 363 -20.40 -24.08 5.02
C ARG A 363 -21.30 -24.30 3.80
N GLY A 364 -20.77 -24.83 2.70
CA GLY A 364 -21.55 -25.15 1.49
C GLY A 364 -22.53 -26.30 1.71
N GLU A 365 -22.21 -27.23 2.61
CA GLU A 365 -23.07 -28.38 2.95
C GLU A 365 -24.24 -28.06 3.88
N ARG A 366 -24.19 -26.90 4.58
CA ARG A 366 -25.34 -26.40 5.33
C ARG A 366 -26.21 -25.57 4.37
N GLY A 367 -27.12 -26.24 3.67
CA GLY A 367 -28.16 -25.59 2.87
C GLY A 367 -28.95 -24.54 3.68
N PRO A 368 -29.64 -23.59 3.02
CA PRO A 368 -30.40 -22.55 3.70
C PRO A 368 -31.38 -23.21 4.68
N ALA A 369 -31.29 -22.83 5.95
CA ALA A 369 -32.23 -23.29 6.96
C ALA A 369 -33.63 -22.92 6.50
N THR A 370 -34.46 -23.92 6.22
CA THR A 370 -35.88 -23.75 5.97
C THR A 370 -36.46 -23.01 7.17
N PRO A 371 -37.17 -21.88 6.97
CA PRO A 371 -37.76 -21.17 8.09
C PRO A 371 -38.77 -22.07 8.81
N PRO A 372 -38.84 -22.01 10.16
CA PRO A 372 -39.78 -22.81 10.91
C PRO A 372 -41.22 -22.44 10.50
N SER A 373 -42.01 -23.49 10.25
CA SER A 373 -43.42 -23.44 9.83
C SER A 373 -44.34 -22.81 10.86
#